data_AF-A0A9W7B946-F1
#
_entry.id   AF-A0A9W7B946-F1
#
_cell.length_a   1.000
_cell.length_b   1.000
_cell.length_c   1.000
_cell.angle_alpha   90.00
_cell.angle_beta   90.00
_cell.angle_gamma   90.00
#
_symmetry.space_group_name_H-M   'P 1'
#
loop_
_entity.id
_entity.type
_entity.pdbx_description
1 polymer ?
#
loop_
_entity_poly.entity_id
_entity_poly.type
_entity_poly.pdbx_seq_one_letter_code
_entity_poly.pdbx_strand_id
1 'polypeptide(L)'
;MVKPIVGQCRAPTYNIPASDFTYGMKSVKNGESAGQVVSSWNVSKQSKAQTTMQSFPATNREALSKGLLTAKEQRVYAKENPVMKTKPTGSSSPKKKLQLKPDQIYGICSEMSAPGHMSLVMSAPDDGPERDYPVYSQATKGKLPLPRPTKSSVLAAQKNTEPEAVAPEFKMKKFQNVKAKVVMG
;
A
#
# COMPACT_ATOMS: atom_id res chain seq x y z
N MET A 1 22.35 17.73 -76.66
CA MET A 1 21.35 16.94 -75.91
C MET A 1 21.69 15.46 -76.11
N VAL A 2 22.12 14.75 -75.06
CA VAL A 2 22.47 13.32 -75.17
C VAL A 2 21.20 12.49 -75.26
N LYS A 3 21.09 11.62 -76.26
CA LYS A 3 19.91 10.77 -76.48
C LYS A 3 19.88 9.66 -75.41
N PRO A 4 18.74 9.38 -74.77
CA PRO A 4 18.65 8.29 -73.81
C PRO A 4 18.74 6.94 -74.54
N ILE A 5 19.57 6.04 -74.02
CA ILE A 5 19.67 4.64 -74.46
C ILE A 5 18.80 3.80 -73.51
N VAL A 6 17.94 2.95 -74.06
CA VAL A 6 17.06 2.10 -73.26
C VAL A 6 17.90 1.08 -72.48
N GLY A 7 17.64 0.94 -71.18
CA GLY A 7 18.31 -0.02 -70.30
C GLY A 7 19.60 0.47 -69.65
N GLN A 8 20.04 1.70 -69.93
CA GLN A 8 21.22 2.30 -69.27
C GLN A 8 20.82 3.47 -68.37
N CYS A 9 21.42 3.53 -67.18
CA CYS A 9 21.31 4.69 -66.31
C CYS A 9 22.08 5.87 -66.90
N ARG A 10 21.62 7.10 -66.64
CA ARG A 10 22.35 8.31 -67.01
C ARG A 10 23.69 8.35 -66.28
N ALA A 11 24.76 8.66 -67.00
CA ALA A 11 26.06 8.88 -66.38
C ALA A 11 25.99 10.06 -65.39
N PRO A 12 26.58 9.94 -64.19
CA PRO A 12 26.62 11.03 -63.23
C PRO A 12 27.50 12.17 -63.76
N THR A 13 27.12 13.42 -63.47
CA THR A 13 27.90 14.62 -63.81
C THR A 13 28.95 14.98 -62.75
N TYR A 14 28.98 14.22 -61.66
CA TYR A 14 29.87 14.43 -60.52
C TYR A 14 30.74 13.19 -60.29
N ASN A 15 31.89 13.39 -59.64
CA ASN A 15 32.78 12.29 -59.28
C ASN A 15 32.12 11.42 -58.21
N ILE A 16 31.85 10.17 -58.56
CA ILE A 16 31.36 9.17 -57.62
C ILE A 16 32.54 8.55 -56.84
N PRO A 17 32.36 8.28 -55.54
CA PRO A 17 33.30 7.47 -54.75
C PRO A 17 33.65 6.12 -55.39
N ALA A 18 34.79 5.55 -54.99
CA ALA A 18 35.24 4.22 -55.42
C ALA A 18 34.18 3.13 -55.14
N SER A 19 34.30 1.99 -55.81
CA SER A 19 33.36 0.85 -55.71
C SER A 19 33.13 0.36 -54.28
N ASP A 20 34.09 0.57 -53.39
CA ASP A 20 34.07 0.07 -52.02
C ASP A 20 33.35 1.01 -51.05
N PHE A 21 32.91 2.17 -51.55
CA PHE A 21 32.14 3.12 -50.75
C PHE A 21 30.69 2.63 -50.58
N THR A 22 30.27 2.45 -49.32
CA THR A 22 28.89 2.11 -48.99
C THR A 22 28.10 3.40 -48.74
N TYR A 23 27.10 3.66 -49.58
CA TYR A 23 26.17 4.78 -49.36
C TYR A 23 25.22 4.50 -48.19
N GLY A 24 24.81 5.56 -47.50
CA GLY A 24 23.87 5.51 -46.38
C GLY A 24 24.53 5.70 -45.01
N MET A 25 23.72 5.60 -43.95
CA MET A 25 24.18 5.75 -42.57
C MET A 25 24.40 4.38 -41.94
N LYS A 26 25.57 4.17 -41.33
CA LYS A 26 25.88 2.92 -40.63
C LYS A 26 25.01 2.82 -39.36
N SER A 27 24.22 1.76 -39.24
CA SER A 27 23.58 1.43 -37.97
C SER A 27 24.63 1.04 -36.95
N VAL A 28 24.85 1.90 -35.96
CA VAL A 28 25.73 1.60 -34.82
C VAL A 28 24.98 0.62 -33.93
N LYS A 29 25.46 -0.62 -33.85
CA LYS A 29 24.95 -1.58 -32.88
C LYS A 29 25.34 -1.10 -31.48
N ASN A 30 24.38 -1.05 -30.56
CA ASN A 30 24.68 -0.82 -29.15
C ASN A 30 25.68 -1.89 -28.70
N GLY A 31 26.74 -1.47 -27.98
CA GLY A 31 27.80 -2.37 -27.51
C GLY A 31 27.33 -3.31 -26.40
N GLU A 32 26.14 -3.08 -25.86
CA GLU A 32 25.55 -3.90 -24.81
C GLU A 32 24.80 -5.09 -25.43
N SER A 33 25.24 -6.30 -25.10
CA SER A 33 24.52 -7.53 -25.45
C SER A 33 23.24 -7.65 -24.62
N ALA A 34 22.20 -8.28 -25.17
CA ALA A 34 20.95 -8.53 -24.45
C ALA A 34 21.18 -9.21 -23.09
N GLY A 35 22.18 -10.10 -23.00
CA GLY A 35 22.56 -10.74 -21.75
C GLY A 35 23.13 -9.77 -20.71
N GLN A 36 23.92 -8.78 -21.14
CA GLN A 36 24.46 -7.75 -20.25
C GLN A 36 23.33 -6.90 -19.68
N VAL A 37 22.40 -6.45 -20.52
CA VAL A 37 21.23 -5.63 -20.12
C VAL A 37 20.36 -6.35 -19.09
N VAL A 38 20.12 -7.66 -19.28
CA VAL A 38 19.33 -8.46 -18.34
C VAL A 38 20.06 -8.63 -17.00
N SER A 39 21.37 -8.85 -17.04
CA SER A 39 22.20 -9.04 -15.83
C SER A 39 22.47 -7.75 -15.06
N SER A 40 22.47 -6.60 -15.73
CA SER A 40 22.79 -5.29 -15.15
C SER A 40 21.54 -4.46 -14.83
N TRP A 41 20.38 -5.10 -14.67
CA TRP A 41 19.15 -4.39 -14.33
C TRP A 41 19.37 -3.65 -13.01
N ASN A 42 19.53 -2.33 -13.11
CA ASN A 42 19.83 -1.49 -11.97
C ASN A 42 18.57 -1.41 -11.09
N VAL A 43 18.55 -2.21 -10.02
CA VAL A 43 17.47 -2.19 -9.02
C VAL A 43 17.46 -0.79 -8.41
N SER A 44 16.32 -0.11 -8.49
CA SER A 44 16.20 1.25 -7.95
C SER A 44 16.56 1.24 -6.47
N LYS A 45 17.65 1.93 -6.13
CA LYS A 45 18.00 2.18 -4.73
C LYS A 45 16.98 3.17 -4.19
N GLN A 46 16.27 2.77 -3.14
CA GLN A 46 15.35 3.67 -2.45
C GLN A 46 16.12 4.93 -2.03
N SER A 47 15.54 6.10 -2.34
CA SER A 47 16.11 7.38 -1.92
C SER A 47 16.21 7.42 -0.41
N LYS A 48 17.34 7.95 0.11
CA LYS A 48 17.50 8.18 1.56
C LYS A 48 16.34 9.07 2.04
N ALA A 49 15.76 8.70 3.18
CA ALA A 49 14.67 9.46 3.77
C ALA A 49 15.09 10.92 3.96
N GLN A 50 14.26 11.84 3.47
CA GLN A 50 14.53 13.26 3.63
C GLN A 50 14.52 13.60 5.12
N THR A 51 15.67 14.03 5.60
CA THR A 51 15.85 14.46 6.98
C THR A 51 15.19 15.82 7.13
N THR A 52 14.21 15.94 8.02
CA THR A 52 13.30 17.11 8.04
C THR A 52 13.60 18.08 9.18
N MET A 53 13.88 17.59 10.39
CA MET A 53 13.91 18.44 11.59
C MET A 53 14.83 17.86 12.68
N GLN A 54 15.51 18.71 13.46
CA GLN A 54 16.30 18.27 14.60
C GLN A 54 15.42 17.60 15.68
N SER A 55 15.98 16.58 16.33
CA SER A 55 15.44 15.89 17.47
C SER A 55 16.08 16.40 18.76
N PHE A 56 15.47 17.40 19.39
CA PHE A 56 15.91 17.88 20.71
C PHE A 56 15.95 16.77 21.77
N PRO A 57 14.97 15.86 21.89
CA PRO A 57 15.03 14.81 22.90
C PRO A 57 16.19 13.82 22.69
N ALA A 58 16.50 13.47 21.44
CA ALA A 58 17.62 12.57 21.15
C ALA A 58 18.97 13.25 21.39
N THR A 59 19.09 14.51 20.96
CA THR A 59 20.28 15.33 21.20
C THR A 59 20.54 15.51 22.70
N ASN A 60 19.50 15.73 23.49
CA ASN A 60 19.62 15.86 24.95
C ASN A 60 20.02 14.53 25.61
N ARG A 61 19.53 13.39 25.13
CA ARG A 61 19.96 12.07 25.65
C ARG A 61 21.44 11.83 25.41
N GLU A 62 21.96 12.19 24.24
CA GLU A 62 23.40 12.10 23.96
C GLU A 62 24.23 13.09 24.78
N ALA A 63 23.72 14.30 24.98
CA ALA A 63 24.38 15.27 25.85
C ALA A 63 24.53 14.73 27.28
N LEU A 64 23.47 14.12 27.80
CA LEU A 64 23.48 13.47 29.11
C LEU A 64 24.40 12.25 29.15
N SER A 65 24.46 11.44 28.09
CA SER A 65 25.39 10.31 28.03
C SER A 65 26.86 10.75 27.97
N LYS A 66 27.13 11.97 27.50
CA LYS A 66 28.45 12.60 27.53
C LYS A 66 28.74 13.37 28.83
N GLY A 67 27.82 13.36 29.80
CA GLY A 67 27.99 14.01 31.10
C GLY A 67 27.74 15.52 31.11
N LEU A 68 27.08 16.07 30.08
CA LEU A 68 26.76 17.49 30.00
C LEU A 68 25.48 17.78 30.80
N LEU A 69 25.66 18.16 32.06
CA LEU A 69 24.58 18.38 33.02
C LEU A 69 24.06 19.82 33.02
N THR A 70 24.88 20.78 32.59
CA THR A 70 24.53 22.20 32.66
C THR A 70 23.70 22.64 31.45
N ALA A 71 22.70 23.51 31.66
CA ALA A 71 21.86 24.03 30.57
C ALA A 71 22.64 24.77 29.46
N LYS A 72 23.77 25.42 29.79
CA LYS A 72 24.64 26.06 28.79
C LYS A 72 25.33 25.02 27.91
N GLU A 73 25.89 23.99 28.54
CA GLU A 73 26.58 22.89 27.86
C GLU A 73 25.64 22.13 26.92
N GLN A 74 24.41 21.85 27.37
CA GLN A 74 23.40 21.20 26.52
C GLN A 74 23.03 22.06 25.30
N ARG A 75 22.95 23.39 25.45
CA ARG A 75 22.68 24.29 24.32
C ARG A 75 23.85 24.37 23.33
N VAL A 76 25.09 24.36 23.83
CA VAL A 76 26.29 24.32 22.98
C VAL A 76 26.32 22.99 22.22
N TYR A 77 26.14 21.88 22.94
CA TYR A 77 26.10 20.54 22.36
C TYR A 77 25.01 20.38 21.31
N ALA A 78 23.82 20.95 21.55
CA ALA A 78 22.73 20.87 20.60
C ALA A 78 22.98 21.64 19.30
N LYS A 79 23.84 22.66 19.31
CA LYS A 79 24.28 23.38 18.13
C LYS A 79 25.37 22.62 17.37
N GLU A 80 26.31 22.04 18.09
CA GLU A 80 27.46 21.33 17.51
C GLU A 80 27.08 19.94 16.96
N ASN A 81 26.17 19.24 17.65
CA ASN A 81 25.78 17.86 17.33
C ASN A 81 24.26 17.73 17.20
N PRO A 82 23.63 18.34 16.18
CA PRO A 82 22.19 18.23 15.99
C PRO A 82 21.80 16.83 15.50
N VAL A 83 21.18 16.03 16.37
CA VAL A 83 20.62 14.73 15.96
C VAL A 83 19.37 14.97 15.15
N MET A 84 19.34 14.59 13.88
CA MET A 84 18.21 14.87 13.00
C MET A 84 17.16 13.74 12.96
N LYS A 85 15.88 14.10 12.85
CA LYS A 85 14.78 13.16 12.61
C LYS A 85 14.69 12.82 11.12
N THR A 86 14.74 11.54 10.82
CA THR A 86 14.32 11.01 9.52
C THR A 86 12.80 10.87 9.50
N LYS A 87 12.11 11.45 8.52
CA LYS A 87 10.70 11.08 8.28
C LYS A 87 10.65 9.60 7.92
N PRO A 88 9.81 8.78 8.57
CA PRO A 88 9.57 7.43 8.07
C PRO A 88 8.94 7.56 6.68
N THR A 89 9.68 7.15 5.65
CA THR A 89 9.21 7.15 4.27
C THR A 89 8.25 5.99 4.08
N GLY A 90 6.96 6.24 4.34
CA GLY A 90 5.89 5.27 4.16
C GLY A 90 5.95 4.11 5.16
N SER A 91 4.78 3.70 5.63
CA SER A 91 4.60 2.48 6.41
C SER A 91 4.90 1.23 5.57
N SER A 92 6.15 0.98 5.23
CA SER A 92 6.56 -0.40 5.02
C SER A 92 7.03 -0.88 6.39
N SER A 93 6.11 -1.50 7.14
CA SER A 93 6.52 -2.53 8.10
C SER A 93 7.65 -3.33 7.43
N PRO A 94 8.77 -3.63 8.11
CA PRO A 94 9.82 -4.43 7.49
C PRO A 94 9.12 -5.69 7.00
N LYS A 95 8.98 -5.83 5.67
CA LYS A 95 8.39 -7.04 5.09
C LYS A 95 9.27 -8.14 5.64
N LYS A 96 8.75 -8.96 6.56
CA LYS A 96 9.48 -10.13 7.08
C LYS A 96 10.02 -10.78 5.82
N LYS A 97 11.35 -10.82 5.68
CA LYS A 97 11.98 -11.54 4.58
C LYS A 97 11.48 -12.96 4.73
N LEU A 98 10.52 -13.35 3.89
CA LEU A 98 10.04 -14.72 3.84
C LEU A 98 11.28 -15.53 3.46
N GLN A 99 11.81 -16.29 4.40
CA GLN A 99 12.91 -17.20 4.12
C GLN A 99 12.32 -18.32 3.27
N LEU A 100 12.40 -18.15 1.96
CA LEU A 100 12.00 -19.16 0.99
C LEU A 100 12.97 -20.33 1.11
N LYS A 101 12.45 -21.51 1.46
CA LYS A 101 13.25 -22.74 1.41
C LYS A 101 13.49 -23.12 -0.05
N PRO A 102 14.63 -23.74 -0.39
CA PRO A 102 14.97 -24.10 -1.78
C PRO A 102 13.96 -25.08 -2.41
N ASP A 103 13.21 -25.83 -1.59
CA ASP A 103 12.20 -26.80 -2.04
C ASP A 103 10.76 -26.26 -1.99
N GLN A 104 10.60 -24.94 -1.82
CA GLN A 104 9.28 -24.31 -1.68
C GLN A 104 8.68 -23.97 -3.05
N ILE A 105 7.52 -24.57 -3.34
CA ILE A 105 6.75 -24.29 -4.56
C ILE A 105 6.06 -22.92 -4.41
N TYR A 106 6.13 -22.10 -5.45
CA TYR A 106 5.46 -20.80 -5.50
C TYR A 106 3.98 -20.97 -5.86
N GLY A 107 3.08 -20.26 -5.16
CA GLY A 107 1.63 -20.26 -5.42
C GLY A 107 0.80 -20.46 -4.16
N ILE A 108 -0.52 -20.29 -4.28
CA ILE A 108 -1.49 -20.64 -3.23
C ILE A 108 -1.98 -22.05 -3.56
N CYS A 109 -1.65 -23.04 -2.72
CA CYS A 109 -2.20 -24.37 -2.89
C CYS A 109 -3.70 -24.29 -2.60
N SER A 110 -4.55 -24.59 -3.58
CA SER A 110 -5.98 -24.72 -3.35
C SER A 110 -6.19 -25.87 -2.36
N GLU A 111 -6.79 -25.58 -1.21
CA GLU A 111 -7.27 -26.64 -0.33
C GLU A 111 -8.29 -27.48 -1.10
N MET A 112 -8.21 -28.81 -1.00
CA MET A 112 -9.23 -29.68 -1.60
C MET A 112 -10.59 -29.25 -1.05
N SER A 113 -11.47 -28.81 -1.94
CA SER A 113 -12.83 -28.43 -1.58
C SER A 113 -13.47 -29.61 -0.84
N ALA A 114 -13.78 -29.43 0.45
CA ALA A 114 -14.57 -30.40 1.17
C ALA A 114 -15.92 -30.55 0.43
N PRO A 115 -16.42 -31.78 0.21
CA PRO A 115 -17.60 -32.06 -0.63
C PRO A 115 -18.93 -31.66 0.05
N GLY A 116 -19.01 -30.47 0.64
CA GLY A 116 -20.18 -29.97 1.36
C GLY A 116 -20.71 -28.63 0.86
N HIS A 117 -19.89 -27.80 0.20
CA HIS A 117 -20.33 -26.44 -0.12
C HIS A 117 -21.42 -26.41 -1.20
N MET A 118 -21.38 -27.34 -2.16
CA MET A 118 -22.38 -27.42 -3.23
C MET A 118 -23.67 -28.13 -2.83
N SER A 119 -23.58 -29.07 -1.87
CA SER A 119 -24.78 -29.64 -1.24
C SER A 119 -25.57 -28.57 -0.50
N LEU A 120 -24.89 -27.71 0.29
CA LEU A 120 -25.55 -26.65 1.06
C LEU A 120 -26.24 -25.61 0.18
N VAL A 121 -25.65 -25.25 -0.95
CA VAL A 121 -26.23 -24.31 -1.93
C VAL A 121 -27.47 -24.90 -2.59
N MET A 122 -27.49 -26.20 -2.89
CA MET A 122 -28.65 -26.86 -3.52
C MET A 122 -29.76 -27.23 -2.55
N SER A 123 -29.47 -27.32 -1.25
CA SER A 123 -30.47 -27.60 -0.20
C SER A 123 -31.01 -26.34 0.49
N ALA A 124 -30.67 -25.15 0.01
CA ALA A 124 -31.24 -23.92 0.56
C ALA A 124 -32.73 -23.84 0.21
N PRO A 125 -33.64 -23.74 1.21
CA PRO A 125 -35.05 -23.51 0.93
C PRO A 125 -35.24 -22.15 0.26
N ASP A 126 -36.13 -22.11 -0.73
CA ASP A 126 -36.46 -20.93 -1.54
C ASP A 126 -37.31 -19.94 -0.70
N ASP A 127 -36.68 -19.34 0.30
CA ASP A 127 -37.35 -18.50 1.29
C ASP A 127 -37.51 -17.05 0.79
N GLY A 128 -38.64 -16.81 0.14
CA GLY A 128 -39.32 -15.51 0.12
C GLY A 128 -39.27 -14.73 -1.20
N PRO A 129 -39.96 -13.57 -1.26
CA PRO A 129 -40.07 -12.77 -2.48
C PRO A 129 -38.69 -12.38 -2.99
N GLU A 130 -38.53 -12.50 -4.32
CA GLU A 130 -37.32 -12.24 -5.11
C GLU A 130 -36.47 -11.12 -4.51
N ARG A 131 -35.34 -11.51 -3.91
CA ARG A 131 -34.42 -10.62 -3.20
C ARG A 131 -33.48 -9.86 -4.11
N ASP A 132 -33.41 -10.27 -5.37
CA ASP A 132 -32.39 -9.83 -6.31
C ASP A 132 -32.73 -8.49 -6.97
N TYR A 133 -33.98 -8.02 -6.84
CA TYR A 133 -34.43 -6.78 -7.45
C TYR A 133 -34.80 -5.69 -6.43
N PRO A 134 -34.21 -4.48 -6.53
CA PRO A 134 -34.64 -3.34 -5.73
C PRO A 134 -36.04 -2.88 -6.16
N VAL A 135 -36.95 -2.75 -5.19
CA VAL A 135 -38.31 -2.21 -5.41
C VAL A 135 -38.22 -0.70 -5.58
N TYR A 136 -38.47 -0.19 -6.80
CA TYR A 136 -38.29 1.22 -7.18
C TYR A 136 -39.45 2.17 -6.79
N SER A 137 -40.46 1.70 -6.05
CA SER A 137 -41.71 2.45 -5.84
C SER A 137 -41.57 3.74 -5.01
N GLN A 138 -40.43 3.98 -4.36
CA GLN A 138 -40.25 5.11 -3.42
C GLN A 138 -39.02 5.99 -3.71
N ALA A 139 -38.41 5.86 -4.90
CA ALA A 139 -37.23 6.66 -5.24
C ALA A 139 -37.61 8.11 -5.60
N THR A 140 -36.94 9.08 -4.95
CA THR A 140 -37.02 10.50 -5.34
C THR A 140 -36.30 10.72 -6.66
N LYS A 141 -36.86 11.53 -7.57
CA LYS A 141 -36.28 11.80 -8.90
C LYS A 141 -34.82 12.26 -8.75
N GLY A 142 -33.90 11.51 -9.35
CA GLY A 142 -32.47 11.85 -9.41
C GLY A 142 -31.57 11.18 -8.36
N LYS A 143 -32.09 10.32 -7.47
CA LYS A 143 -31.25 9.55 -6.54
C LYS A 143 -31.67 8.07 -6.51
N LEU A 144 -30.68 7.18 -6.59
CA LEU A 144 -30.89 5.75 -6.36
C LEU A 144 -31.24 5.51 -4.88
N PRO A 145 -32.12 4.54 -4.56
CA PRO A 145 -32.38 4.17 -3.18
C PRO A 145 -31.08 3.68 -2.52
N LEU A 146 -30.88 3.99 -1.24
CA LEU A 146 -29.74 3.47 -0.50
C LEU A 146 -29.80 1.94 -0.48
N PRO A 147 -28.66 1.24 -0.59
CA PRO A 147 -28.62 -0.21 -0.51
C PRO A 147 -29.15 -0.67 0.85
N ARG A 148 -29.93 -1.75 0.85
CA ARG A 148 -30.39 -2.36 2.10
C ARG A 148 -29.17 -2.89 2.88
N PRO A 149 -29.14 -2.73 4.22
CA PRO A 149 -28.01 -3.20 5.02
C PRO A 149 -27.91 -4.73 4.93
N THR A 150 -26.69 -5.23 4.78
CA THR A 150 -26.41 -6.68 4.80
C THR A 150 -26.38 -7.19 6.25
N LYS A 151 -26.56 -8.51 6.44
CA LYS A 151 -26.40 -9.14 7.76
C LYS A 151 -25.06 -8.76 8.42
N SER A 152 -23.99 -8.72 7.62
CA SER A 152 -22.65 -8.35 8.10
C SER A 152 -22.56 -6.89 8.57
N SER A 153 -23.18 -5.94 7.85
CA SER A 153 -23.17 -4.53 8.25
C SER A 153 -24.01 -4.28 9.51
N VAL A 154 -25.11 -5.01 9.69
CA VAL A 154 -25.92 -4.92 10.93
C VAL A 154 -25.14 -5.44 12.12
N LEU A 155 -24.48 -6.59 11.99
CA LEU A 155 -23.64 -7.16 13.06
C LEU A 155 -22.44 -6.28 13.39
N ALA A 156 -21.81 -5.66 12.39
CA ALA A 156 -20.72 -4.71 12.60
C ALA A 156 -21.19 -3.44 13.34
N ALA A 157 -22.38 -2.92 12.99
CA ALA A 157 -22.97 -1.80 13.68
C ALA A 157 -23.28 -2.14 15.15
N GLN A 158 -23.85 -3.31 15.42
CA GLN A 158 -24.14 -3.79 16.78
C GLN A 158 -22.87 -3.93 17.64
N LYS A 159 -21.74 -4.36 17.05
CA LYS A 159 -20.45 -4.47 17.75
C LYS A 159 -19.85 -3.11 18.12
N ASN A 160 -20.15 -2.08 17.32
CA ASN A 160 -19.66 -0.72 17.57
C ASN A 160 -20.58 0.09 18.50
N THR A 161 -21.77 -0.40 18.81
CA THR A 161 -22.63 0.22 19.83
C THR A 161 -22.04 -0.07 21.21
N GLU A 162 -21.60 0.96 21.92
CA GLU A 162 -21.19 0.82 23.32
C GLU A 162 -22.36 0.28 24.16
N PRO A 163 -22.13 -0.59 25.15
CA PRO A 163 -23.20 -1.07 26.00
C PRO A 163 -23.84 0.14 26.71
N GLU A 164 -25.15 0.30 26.56
CA GLU A 164 -25.90 1.32 27.28
C GLU A 164 -25.60 1.18 28.77
N ALA A 165 -25.10 2.26 29.38
CA ALA A 165 -24.80 2.28 30.80
C ALA A 165 -26.08 1.95 31.58
N VAL A 166 -26.11 0.79 32.23
CA VAL A 166 -27.23 0.35 33.06
C VAL A 166 -27.46 1.43 34.11
N ALA A 167 -28.60 2.11 34.02
CA ALA A 167 -28.94 3.15 34.99
C ALA A 167 -29.02 2.51 36.39
N PRO A 168 -28.42 3.12 37.43
CA PRO A 168 -28.51 2.57 38.77
C PRO A 168 -29.98 2.55 39.21
N GLU A 169 -30.43 1.36 39.63
CA GLU A 169 -31.81 1.07 40.02
C GLU A 169 -32.31 2.00 41.14
N PHE A 170 -31.40 2.52 41.96
CA PHE A 170 -31.71 3.36 43.11
C PHE A 170 -31.35 4.84 42.88
N LYS A 171 -32.35 5.63 42.48
CA LYS A 171 -32.18 7.03 42.07
C LYS A 171 -32.14 8.05 43.22
N MET A 172 -32.45 7.65 44.46
CA MET A 172 -32.54 8.57 45.59
C MET A 172 -31.22 8.71 46.36
N LYS A 173 -30.52 9.84 46.18
CA LYS A 173 -29.26 10.15 46.89
C LYS A 173 -29.38 10.04 48.42
N LYS A 174 -30.56 10.33 48.97
CA LYS A 174 -30.82 10.35 50.42
C LYS A 174 -30.65 9.00 51.11
N PHE A 175 -30.77 7.88 50.39
CA PHE A 175 -30.68 6.55 51.00
C PHE A 175 -29.45 5.75 50.54
N GLN A 176 -28.54 6.33 49.76
CA GLN A 176 -27.31 5.64 49.34
C GLN A 176 -26.36 5.31 50.51
N ASN A 177 -26.41 6.09 51.60
CA ASN A 177 -25.55 5.90 52.78
C ASN A 177 -26.28 5.31 54.00
N VAL A 178 -27.52 4.83 53.85
CA VAL A 178 -28.26 4.24 54.96
C VAL A 178 -27.89 2.77 55.07
N LYS A 179 -27.18 2.40 56.15
CA LYS A 179 -26.82 1.01 56.44
C LYS A 179 -28.08 0.21 56.78
N ALA A 180 -28.25 -0.96 56.17
CA ALA A 180 -29.35 -1.87 56.48
C ALA A 180 -29.29 -2.28 57.96
N LYS A 181 -30.43 -2.19 58.65
CA LYS A 181 -30.53 -2.48 60.10
C LYS A 181 -30.86 -3.94 60.40
N VAL A 182 -31.05 -4.77 59.37
CA VAL A 182 -31.35 -6.20 59.54
C VAL A 182 -30.10 -7.00 59.15
N VAL A 183 -29.46 -7.57 60.16
CA VAL A 183 -28.50 -8.65 59.98
C VAL A 183 -29.33 -9.91 59.79
N MET A 184 -29.42 -10.41 58.56
CA MET A 184 -29.87 -11.78 58.34
C MET A 184 -28.72 -12.68 58.77
N GLY A 185 -28.92 -13.37 59.90
CA GLY A 185 -28.08 -14.49 60.31
C GLY A 185 -28.33 -15.72 59.44
#